data_AF-A0A8S3HZR1-F1
#
_entry.id   AF-A0A8S3HZR1-F1
#
_cell.length_a   1.000
_cell.length_b   1.000
_cell.length_c   1.000
_cell.angle_alpha   90.00
_cell.angle_beta   90.00
_cell.angle_gamma   90.00
#
_symmetry.space_group_name_H-M   'P 1'
#
loop_
_entity.id
_entity.type
_entity.pdbx_description
1 polymer ?
#
loop_
_entity_poly.entity_id
_entity_poly.type
_entity_poly.pdbx_seq_one_letter_code
_entity_poly.pdbx_strand_id
1 'polypeptide(L)'
;NNQCSKLNSKLNRYGVHVNIYEDDFIGLRLCQNSINNYCCPQSYENKIQNATTIELYQSFEFYSINLYESLRRITVQLNETIIKLIESSRNETHFILQHNYKTFYSFYRSSIDLFFNNFLIITYKTYPYDIKNNIEELFRNILRITITVNNGNKPILPSYLLCLWRNQPFGNRQYLIINQLEINLGKLFHLNELLKLSNELVQTMSMVS
;
A
#
# COMPACT_ATOMS: atom_id res chain seq x y z
N ASN A 1 52.06 -7.06 26.73
CA ASN A 1 51.22 -8.01 27.51
C ASN A 1 50.02 -7.40 28.25
N ASN A 2 50.10 -6.28 29.00
CA ASN A 2 48.94 -5.71 29.72
C ASN A 2 47.84 -5.03 28.86
N GLN A 3 48.07 -4.82 27.57
CA GLN A 3 47.08 -4.17 26.68
C GLN A 3 46.11 -5.20 26.03
N CYS A 4 46.57 -6.42 25.71
CA CYS A 4 45.71 -7.45 25.14
C CYS A 4 44.73 -8.05 26.17
N SER A 5 45.11 -8.13 27.45
CA SER A 5 44.24 -8.64 28.51
C SER A 5 43.00 -7.75 28.76
N LYS A 6 43.09 -6.44 28.47
CA LYS A 6 41.94 -5.52 28.55
C LYS A 6 40.91 -5.72 27.43
N LEU A 7 41.26 -6.44 26.36
CA LEU A 7 40.34 -6.78 25.26
C LEU A 7 39.48 -8.03 25.57
N ASN A 8 39.88 -8.87 26.53
CA ASN A 8 39.15 -10.10 26.89
C ASN A 8 37.70 -9.83 27.30
N SER A 9 37.41 -8.72 27.98
CA SER A 9 36.02 -8.39 28.37
C SER A 9 35.12 -8.07 27.16
N LYS A 10 35.69 -7.51 26.08
CA LYS A 10 34.95 -7.22 24.84
C LYS A 10 34.81 -8.47 23.96
N LEU A 11 35.83 -9.32 23.93
CA LEU A 11 35.84 -10.55 23.13
C LEU A 11 35.02 -11.68 23.76
N ASN A 12 34.91 -11.72 25.09
CA ASN A 12 34.02 -12.65 25.78
C ASN A 12 32.55 -12.51 25.37
N ARG A 13 32.09 -11.32 24.94
CA ARG A 13 30.73 -11.13 24.39
C ARG A 13 30.49 -11.97 23.13
N TYR A 14 31.54 -12.30 22.40
CA TYR A 14 31.52 -13.16 21.22
C TYR A 14 31.89 -14.61 21.50
N GLY A 15 31.92 -15.03 22.79
CA GLY A 15 32.36 -16.37 23.19
C GLY A 15 33.84 -16.66 22.90
N VAL A 16 34.63 -15.60 22.72
CA VAL A 16 36.05 -15.68 22.37
C VAL A 16 36.88 -15.53 23.65
N HIS A 17 37.42 -16.64 24.14
CA HIS A 17 38.44 -16.64 25.18
C HIS A 17 39.83 -16.61 24.55
N VAL A 18 40.57 -15.53 24.77
CA VAL A 18 41.90 -15.36 24.19
C VAL A 18 42.91 -16.16 25.01
N ASN A 19 43.33 -17.32 24.48
CA ASN A 19 44.53 -18.03 24.86
C ASN A 19 45.56 -17.75 23.77
N ILE A 20 46.41 -16.75 23.98
CA ILE A 20 47.47 -16.40 23.04
C ILE A 20 48.56 -17.47 23.18
N TYR A 21 48.56 -18.47 22.29
CA TYR A 21 49.72 -19.34 22.10
C TYR A 21 50.57 -18.78 20.96
N GLU A 22 51.90 -18.94 21.08
CA GLU A 22 52.91 -18.29 20.24
C GLU A 22 52.97 -18.81 18.78
N ASP A 23 52.19 -19.83 18.42
CA ASP A 23 52.39 -20.60 17.17
C ASP A 23 51.33 -20.35 16.05
N ASP A 24 50.28 -19.55 16.27
CA ASP A 24 49.17 -19.35 15.31
C ASP A 24 49.22 -18.00 14.54
N PHE A 25 50.40 -17.38 14.43
CA PHE A 25 50.60 -16.06 13.81
C PHE A 25 50.70 -16.10 12.27
N ILE A 26 49.82 -16.86 11.61
CA ILE A 26 49.64 -16.73 10.15
C ILE A 26 48.80 -15.46 9.90
N GLY A 27 49.32 -14.57 9.06
CA GLY A 27 48.91 -13.17 8.93
C GLY A 27 47.41 -12.92 8.77
N LEU A 28 46.95 -11.84 9.44
CA LEU A 28 45.56 -11.40 9.46
C LEU A 28 45.07 -11.01 8.07
N ARG A 29 43.83 -11.42 7.74
CA ARG A 29 43.20 -11.18 6.43
C ARG A 29 42.42 -9.87 6.37
N LEU A 30 41.84 -9.43 7.48
CA LEU A 30 40.92 -8.28 7.54
C LEU A 30 41.50 -7.13 8.38
N CYS A 31 42.18 -7.46 9.47
CA CYS A 31 42.81 -6.52 10.37
C CYS A 31 44.18 -6.08 9.82
N GLN A 32 44.50 -4.79 9.98
CA GLN A 32 45.77 -4.25 9.50
C GLN A 32 46.96 -4.99 10.10
N ASN A 33 47.91 -5.36 9.24
CA ASN A 33 49.13 -5.96 9.70
C ASN A 33 50.15 -4.91 10.23
N SER A 34 50.03 -4.50 11.50
CA SER A 34 51.06 -3.74 12.20
C SER A 34 52.10 -4.64 12.90
N ILE A 35 53.33 -4.61 12.42
CA ILE A 35 54.47 -5.50 12.78
C ILE A 35 54.74 -5.68 14.30
N ASN A 36 54.23 -4.81 15.19
CA ASN A 36 54.46 -4.91 16.64
C ASN A 36 53.13 -4.89 17.42
N ASN A 37 52.80 -6.00 18.10
CA ASN A 37 51.66 -6.25 19.00
C ASN A 37 50.29 -6.51 18.35
N TYR A 38 50.02 -7.77 17.99
CA TYR A 38 48.67 -8.24 17.70
C TYR A 38 48.08 -9.02 18.87
N CYS A 39 46.85 -8.68 19.23
CA CYS A 39 46.09 -9.37 20.28
C CYS A 39 45.08 -10.39 19.71
N CYS A 40 45.03 -10.56 18.38
CA CYS A 40 44.02 -11.35 17.69
C CYS A 40 44.68 -12.26 16.65
N PRO A 41 44.95 -13.54 16.96
CA PRO A 41 45.31 -14.55 15.97
C PRO A 41 44.23 -14.77 14.89
N GLN A 42 44.59 -15.33 13.73
CA GLN A 42 43.65 -15.53 12.60
C GLN A 42 42.40 -16.34 12.98
N SER A 43 42.55 -17.34 13.86
CA SER A 43 41.43 -18.15 14.35
C SER A 43 40.40 -17.32 15.13
N TYR A 44 40.85 -16.27 15.83
CA TYR A 44 40.00 -15.31 16.51
C TYR A 44 39.40 -14.28 15.56
N GLU A 45 40.17 -13.82 14.56
CA GLU A 45 39.66 -12.94 13.52
C GLU A 45 38.47 -13.57 12.78
N ASN A 46 38.58 -14.85 12.39
CA ASN A 46 37.50 -15.58 11.74
C ASN A 46 36.27 -15.75 12.66
N LYS A 47 36.48 -16.02 13.96
CA LYS A 47 35.38 -16.12 14.94
C LYS A 47 34.67 -14.79 15.14
N ILE A 48 35.42 -13.70 15.28
CA ILE A 48 34.87 -12.35 15.39
C ILE A 48 34.13 -11.98 14.12
N GLN A 49 34.72 -12.20 12.93
CA GLN A 49 34.08 -11.96 11.65
C GLN A 49 32.73 -12.69 11.54
N ASN A 50 32.70 -14.00 11.83
CA ASN A 50 31.47 -14.77 11.78
C ASN A 50 30.44 -14.26 12.79
N ALA A 51 30.85 -13.97 14.02
CA ALA A 51 29.95 -13.47 15.05
C ALA A 51 29.38 -12.08 14.71
N THR A 52 30.20 -11.16 14.20
CA THR A 52 29.75 -9.84 13.76
C THR A 52 28.88 -9.92 12.51
N THR A 53 29.16 -10.87 11.61
CA THR A 53 28.35 -11.12 10.42
C THR A 53 26.97 -11.62 10.81
N ILE A 54 26.89 -12.59 11.73
CA ILE A 54 25.64 -13.10 12.28
C ILE A 54 24.88 -11.98 13.02
N GLU A 55 25.54 -11.19 13.87
CA GLU A 55 24.90 -10.07 14.60
C GLU A 55 24.34 -9.01 13.63
N LEU A 56 25.06 -8.72 12.54
CA LEU A 56 24.61 -7.79 11.50
C LEU A 56 23.41 -8.34 10.72
N TYR A 57 23.44 -9.62 10.32
CA TYR A 57 22.32 -10.26 9.63
C TYR A 57 21.08 -10.34 10.52
N GLN A 58 21.21 -10.74 11.78
CA GLN A 58 20.11 -10.78 12.75
C GLN A 58 19.51 -9.38 12.97
N SER A 59 20.36 -8.35 13.09
CA SER A 59 19.89 -6.97 13.23
C SER A 59 19.13 -6.51 11.98
N PHE A 60 19.69 -6.79 10.80
CA PHE A 60 19.08 -6.43 9.53
C PHE A 60 17.73 -7.14 9.30
N GLU A 61 17.66 -8.44 9.59
CA GLU A 61 16.43 -9.23 9.55
C GLU A 61 15.38 -8.64 10.50
N PHE A 62 15.76 -8.36 11.75
CA PHE A 62 14.87 -7.77 12.75
C PHE A 62 14.29 -6.42 12.30
N TYR A 63 15.12 -5.51 11.78
CA TYR A 63 14.64 -4.23 11.27
C TYR A 63 13.76 -4.38 10.02
N SER A 64 14.08 -5.32 9.15
CA SER A 64 13.31 -5.58 7.93
C SER A 64 11.93 -6.15 8.24
N ILE A 65 11.83 -7.09 9.18
CA ILE A 65 10.55 -7.63 9.68
C ILE A 65 9.70 -6.51 10.31
N ASN A 66 10.30 -5.67 11.14
CA ASN A 66 9.57 -4.55 11.77
C ASN A 66 9.05 -3.54 10.75
N LEU A 67 9.85 -3.25 9.72
CA LEU A 67 9.45 -2.36 8.64
C LEU A 67 8.30 -2.98 7.82
N TYR A 68 8.40 -4.26 7.46
CA TYR A 68 7.36 -5.00 6.76
C TYR A 68 6.05 -4.99 7.53
N GLU A 69 6.07 -5.33 8.82
CA GLU A 69 4.86 -5.33 9.65
C GLU A 69 4.27 -3.92 9.81
N SER A 70 5.10 -2.87 9.86
CA SER A 70 4.63 -1.49 9.92
C SER A 70 3.93 -1.06 8.62
N LEU A 71 4.55 -1.33 7.47
CA LEU A 71 3.97 -1.03 6.15
C LEU A 71 2.68 -1.82 5.90
N ARG A 72 2.65 -3.09 6.30
CA ARG A 72 1.46 -3.94 6.25
C ARG A 72 0.31 -3.35 7.07
N ARG A 73 0.56 -2.93 8.32
CA ARG A 73 -0.46 -2.29 9.17
C ARG A 73 -1.00 -1.01 8.56
N ILE A 74 -0.12 -0.15 8.04
CA ILE A 74 -0.52 1.08 7.34
C ILE A 74 -1.42 0.77 6.14
N THR A 75 -1.06 -0.25 5.35
CA THR A 75 -1.83 -0.67 4.18
C THR A 75 -3.23 -1.15 4.57
N VAL A 76 -3.33 -1.98 5.60
CA VAL A 76 -4.62 -2.47 6.11
C VAL A 76 -5.48 -1.30 6.62
N GLN A 77 -4.91 -0.41 7.44
CA GLN A 77 -5.62 0.75 7.99
C GLN A 77 -6.10 1.70 6.89
N LEU A 78 -5.27 1.96 5.88
CA LEU A 78 -5.64 2.79 4.74
C LEU A 78 -6.84 2.16 3.99
N ASN A 79 -6.77 0.86 3.71
CA ASN A 79 -7.84 0.15 3.02
C ASN A 79 -9.16 0.18 3.80
N GLU A 80 -9.13 -0.09 5.11
CA GLU A 80 -10.31 0.01 5.98
C GLU A 80 -10.89 1.43 6.01
N THR A 81 -10.03 2.44 6.04
CA THR A 81 -10.44 3.85 6.03
C THR A 81 -11.15 4.21 4.73
N ILE A 82 -10.62 3.74 3.59
CA ILE A 82 -11.23 3.94 2.28
C ILE A 82 -12.62 3.28 2.21
N ILE A 83 -12.77 2.04 2.68
CA ILE A 83 -14.07 1.34 2.72
C ILE A 83 -15.08 2.17 3.53
N LYS A 84 -14.72 2.53 4.77
CA LYS A 84 -15.61 3.29 5.65
C LYS A 84 -15.99 4.64 5.05
N LEU A 85 -15.06 5.32 4.37
CA LEU A 85 -15.34 6.59 3.71
C LEU A 85 -16.34 6.43 2.56
N ILE A 86 -16.18 5.41 1.73
CA ILE A 86 -17.09 5.10 0.62
C ILE A 86 -18.48 4.73 1.14
N GLU A 87 -18.55 3.87 2.17
CA GLU A 87 -19.81 3.48 2.80
C GLU A 87 -20.51 4.66 3.48
N SER A 88 -19.76 5.49 4.20
CA SER A 88 -20.30 6.72 4.81
C SER A 88 -20.81 7.68 3.74
N SER A 89 -20.08 7.86 2.64
CA SER A 89 -20.51 8.71 1.52
C SER A 89 -21.78 8.18 0.86
N ARG A 90 -21.93 6.85 0.73
CA ARG A 90 -23.14 6.21 0.24
C ARG A 90 -24.33 6.49 1.16
N ASN A 91 -24.15 6.29 2.46
CA ASN A 91 -25.21 6.51 3.45
C ASN A 91 -25.63 7.98 3.51
N GLU A 92 -24.67 8.90 3.45
CA GLU A 92 -24.94 10.34 3.41
C GLU A 92 -25.68 10.74 2.12
N THR A 93 -25.28 10.17 0.97
CA THR A 93 -25.98 10.38 -0.31
C THR A 93 -27.43 9.94 -0.22
N HIS A 94 -27.68 8.75 0.36
CA HIS A 94 -29.04 8.25 0.58
C HIS A 94 -29.84 9.15 1.51
N PHE A 95 -29.23 9.59 2.62
CA PHE A 95 -29.86 10.50 3.58
C PHE A 95 -30.29 11.82 2.92
N ILE A 96 -29.37 12.49 2.21
CA ILE A 96 -29.63 13.75 1.50
C ILE A 96 -30.74 13.58 0.46
N LEU A 97 -30.68 12.51 -0.35
CA LEU A 97 -31.65 12.31 -1.42
C LEU A 97 -33.03 11.88 -0.89
N GLN A 98 -33.07 11.06 0.15
CA GLN A 98 -34.32 10.69 0.81
C GLN A 98 -34.99 11.91 1.44
N HIS A 99 -34.21 12.84 2.02
CA HIS A 99 -34.76 14.03 2.65
C HIS A 99 -35.29 15.04 1.62
N ASN A 100 -34.51 15.31 0.56
CA ASN A 100 -34.81 16.36 -0.40
C ASN A 100 -35.66 15.92 -1.60
N TYR A 101 -35.64 14.63 -1.94
CA TYR A 101 -36.23 14.09 -3.17
C TYR A 101 -37.06 12.83 -2.93
N LYS A 102 -37.75 12.72 -1.78
CA LYS A 102 -38.52 11.55 -1.30
C LYS A 102 -39.15 10.68 -2.40
N THR A 103 -39.91 11.29 -3.31
CA THR A 103 -40.64 10.58 -4.36
C THR A 103 -39.72 9.99 -5.42
N PHE A 104 -38.64 10.68 -5.77
CA PHE A 104 -37.69 10.24 -6.79
C PHE A 104 -36.59 9.32 -6.24
N TYR A 105 -36.28 9.45 -4.94
CA TYR A 105 -35.24 8.67 -4.28
C TYR A 105 -35.46 7.16 -4.41
N SER A 106 -36.69 6.68 -4.25
CA SER A 106 -37.02 5.25 -4.38
C SER A 106 -36.64 4.67 -5.74
N PHE A 107 -36.70 5.48 -6.80
CA PHE A 107 -36.31 5.07 -8.15
C PHE A 107 -34.79 5.06 -8.36
N TYR A 108 -34.05 6.01 -7.76
CA TYR A 108 -32.60 6.11 -7.93
C TYR A 108 -31.79 5.22 -7.00
N ARG A 109 -32.38 4.76 -5.89
CA ARG A 109 -31.68 4.04 -4.81
C ARG A 109 -30.81 2.89 -5.32
N SER A 110 -31.34 2.04 -6.19
CA SER A 110 -30.60 0.90 -6.75
C SER A 110 -29.41 1.34 -7.61
N SER A 111 -29.55 2.41 -8.39
CA SER A 111 -28.46 2.95 -9.22
C SER A 111 -27.34 3.56 -8.38
N ILE A 112 -27.69 4.20 -7.26
CA ILE A 112 -26.72 4.74 -6.30
C ILE A 112 -25.98 3.59 -5.61
N ASP A 113 -26.70 2.57 -5.16
CA ASP A 113 -26.10 1.38 -4.54
C ASP A 113 -25.13 0.68 -5.49
N LEU A 114 -25.54 0.49 -6.76
CA LEU A 114 -24.70 -0.10 -7.80
C LEU A 114 -23.43 0.75 -8.04
N PHE A 115 -23.58 2.07 -8.15
CA PHE A 115 -22.46 2.99 -8.32
C PHE A 115 -21.43 2.83 -7.21
N PHE A 116 -21.85 2.88 -5.94
CA PHE A 116 -20.93 2.77 -4.80
C PHE A 116 -20.31 1.37 -4.66
N ASN A 117 -21.04 0.31 -4.99
CA ASN A 117 -20.48 -1.05 -5.01
C ASN A 117 -19.38 -1.18 -6.08
N ASN A 118 -19.64 -0.68 -7.29
CA ASN A 118 -18.64 -0.66 -8.36
C ASN A 118 -17.47 0.26 -8.03
N PHE A 119 -17.73 1.41 -7.39
CA PHE A 119 -16.71 2.36 -6.97
C PHE A 119 -15.72 1.73 -5.99
N LEU A 120 -16.23 0.93 -5.04
CA LEU A 120 -15.40 0.16 -4.12
C LEU A 120 -14.53 -0.86 -4.87
N ILE A 121 -15.10 -1.61 -5.82
CA ILE A 121 -14.34 -2.57 -6.65
C ILE A 121 -13.21 -1.88 -7.43
N ILE A 122 -13.53 -0.77 -8.10
CA ILE A 122 -12.58 -0.02 -8.93
C ILE A 122 -11.41 0.49 -8.08
N THR A 123 -11.69 0.98 -6.87
CA THR A 123 -10.66 1.49 -5.96
C THR A 123 -9.58 0.45 -5.62
N TYR A 124 -9.91 -0.85 -5.67
CA TYR A 124 -8.99 -1.93 -5.32
C TYR A 124 -8.42 -2.72 -6.50
N LYS A 125 -9.16 -2.82 -7.61
CA LYS A 125 -8.88 -3.82 -8.65
C LYS A 125 -8.53 -3.27 -10.02
N THR A 126 -8.99 -2.08 -10.39
CA THR A 126 -8.91 -1.65 -11.79
C THR A 126 -8.44 -0.22 -11.99
N TYR A 127 -7.85 0.00 -13.17
CA TYR A 127 -7.24 1.25 -13.62
C TYR A 127 -8.30 2.38 -13.73
N PRO A 128 -7.90 3.67 -13.68
CA PRO A 128 -8.82 4.83 -13.77
C PRO A 128 -9.84 4.82 -14.91
N TYR A 129 -9.60 4.07 -16.00
CA TYR A 129 -10.53 3.97 -17.12
C TYR A 129 -11.92 3.42 -16.72
N ASP A 130 -12.01 2.64 -15.65
CA ASP A 130 -13.30 2.12 -15.16
C ASP A 130 -14.12 3.16 -14.39
N ILE A 131 -13.48 4.21 -13.87
CA ILE A 131 -14.16 5.29 -13.11
C ILE A 131 -15.10 6.04 -14.05
N LYS A 132 -14.60 6.44 -15.23
CA LYS A 132 -15.41 7.09 -16.26
C LYS A 132 -16.62 6.25 -16.61
N ASN A 133 -16.43 4.96 -16.89
CA ASN A 133 -17.52 4.06 -17.28
C ASN A 133 -18.58 3.96 -16.17
N ASN A 134 -18.15 3.79 -14.91
CA ASN A 134 -19.05 3.69 -13.77
C ASN A 134 -19.87 4.98 -13.54
N ILE A 135 -19.23 6.15 -13.71
CA ILE A 135 -19.93 7.44 -13.60
C ILE A 135 -20.87 7.64 -14.78
N GLU A 136 -20.43 7.40 -16.01
CA GLU A 136 -21.30 7.48 -17.19
C GLU A 136 -22.53 6.57 -17.05
N GLU A 137 -22.35 5.35 -16.53
CA GLU A 137 -23.45 4.42 -16.27
C GLU A 137 -24.44 4.98 -15.24
N LEU A 138 -23.95 5.56 -14.15
CA LEU A 138 -24.80 6.23 -13.16
C LEU A 138 -25.64 7.34 -13.83
N PHE A 139 -25.02 8.22 -14.61
CA PHE A 139 -25.73 9.32 -15.28
C PHE A 139 -26.72 8.83 -16.34
N ARG A 140 -26.39 7.77 -17.08
CA ARG A 140 -27.33 7.13 -18.02
C ARG A 140 -28.53 6.53 -17.29
N ASN A 141 -28.31 5.89 -16.14
CA ASN A 141 -29.38 5.32 -15.32
C ASN A 141 -30.27 6.42 -14.75
N ILE A 142 -29.68 7.50 -14.21
CA ILE A 142 -30.42 8.68 -13.75
C ILE A 142 -31.28 9.22 -14.89
N LEU A 143 -30.70 9.48 -16.06
CA LEU A 143 -31.43 9.99 -17.23
C LEU A 143 -32.62 9.09 -17.60
N ARG A 144 -32.37 7.78 -17.72
CA ARG A 144 -33.40 6.79 -18.04
C ARG A 144 -34.55 6.84 -17.03
N ILE A 145 -34.23 6.82 -15.74
CA ILE A 145 -35.21 6.86 -14.66
C ILE A 145 -36.00 8.17 -14.71
N THR A 146 -35.32 9.32 -14.79
CA THR A 146 -35.96 10.63 -14.81
C THR A 146 -36.99 10.75 -15.94
N ILE A 147 -36.63 10.36 -17.16
CA ILE A 147 -37.55 10.46 -18.30
C ILE A 147 -38.69 9.43 -18.16
N THR A 148 -38.40 8.22 -17.67
CA THR A 148 -39.42 7.17 -17.50
C THR A 148 -40.48 7.61 -16.50
N VAL A 149 -40.06 8.15 -15.35
CA VAL A 149 -40.96 8.66 -14.31
C VAL A 149 -41.75 9.86 -14.83
N ASN A 150 -41.08 10.82 -15.48
CA ASN A 150 -41.75 12.01 -16.02
C ASN A 150 -42.76 11.69 -17.14
N ASN A 151 -42.58 10.59 -17.87
CA ASN A 151 -43.51 10.11 -18.91
C ASN A 151 -44.56 9.11 -18.39
N GLY A 152 -44.82 9.10 -17.07
CA GLY A 152 -45.85 8.24 -16.48
C GLY A 152 -45.52 6.76 -16.54
N ASN A 153 -44.25 6.40 -16.35
CA ASN A 153 -43.71 5.03 -16.37
C ASN A 153 -43.91 4.27 -17.70
N LYS A 154 -44.13 4.99 -18.80
CA LYS A 154 -44.19 4.38 -20.13
C LYS A 154 -42.80 3.92 -20.57
N PRO A 155 -42.70 2.78 -21.27
CA PRO A 155 -41.42 2.31 -21.78
C PRO A 155 -40.86 3.31 -22.79
N ILE A 156 -39.58 3.64 -22.64
CA ILE A 156 -38.85 4.54 -23.53
C ILE A 156 -38.00 3.71 -24.48
N LEU A 157 -38.07 4.04 -25.76
CA LEU A 157 -37.24 3.42 -26.79
C LEU A 157 -35.75 3.66 -26.51
N PRO A 158 -34.89 2.62 -26.57
CA PRO A 158 -33.44 2.78 -26.37
C PRO A 158 -32.81 3.80 -27.34
N SER A 159 -33.28 3.86 -28.58
CA SER A 159 -32.84 4.84 -29.58
C SER A 159 -33.09 6.29 -29.17
N TYR A 160 -34.19 6.55 -28.45
CA TYR A 160 -34.51 7.87 -27.93
C TYR A 160 -33.58 8.26 -26.78
N LEU A 161 -33.28 7.33 -25.87
CA LEU A 161 -32.29 7.55 -24.79
C LEU A 161 -30.89 7.81 -25.35
N LEU A 162 -30.49 7.09 -26.40
CA LEU A 162 -29.22 7.33 -27.09
C LEU A 162 -29.17 8.73 -27.74
N CYS A 163 -30.27 9.16 -28.36
CA CYS A 163 -30.39 10.51 -28.91
C CYS A 163 -30.24 11.57 -27.82
N LEU A 164 -30.95 11.41 -26.71
CA LEU A 164 -30.84 12.35 -25.59
C LEU A 164 -29.44 12.39 -24.99
N TRP A 165 -28.80 11.23 -24.81
CA TRP A 165 -27.43 11.16 -24.31
C TRP A 165 -26.44 11.93 -25.20
N ARG A 166 -26.58 11.83 -26.53
CA ARG A 166 -25.74 12.57 -27.49
C ARG A 166 -25.88 14.08 -27.37
N ASN A 167 -27.04 14.57 -26.92
CA ASN A 167 -27.30 15.99 -26.67
C ASN A 167 -26.80 16.47 -25.30
N GLN A 168 -26.03 15.67 -24.56
CA GLN A 168 -25.37 16.04 -23.31
C GLN A 168 -26.32 16.69 -22.28
N PRO A 169 -27.32 15.94 -21.76
CA PRO A 169 -28.38 16.51 -20.92
C PRO A 169 -27.87 17.04 -19.56
N PHE A 170 -26.66 16.65 -19.16
CA PHE A 170 -25.99 17.10 -17.93
C PHE A 170 -24.92 18.17 -18.18
N GLY A 171 -24.72 18.57 -19.45
CA GLY A 171 -23.67 19.51 -19.88
C GLY A 171 -22.28 19.13 -19.36
N ASN A 172 -21.46 20.15 -19.08
CA ASN A 172 -20.09 19.95 -18.61
C ASN A 172 -19.97 19.42 -17.17
N ARG A 173 -21.06 19.39 -16.38
CA ARG A 173 -20.98 18.98 -14.96
C ARG A 173 -20.54 17.53 -14.81
N GLN A 174 -21.04 16.66 -15.67
CA GLN A 174 -20.65 15.25 -15.69
C GLN A 174 -19.15 15.10 -15.97
N TYR A 175 -18.63 15.80 -16.97
CA TYR A 175 -17.22 15.77 -17.32
C TYR A 175 -16.31 16.25 -16.16
N LEU A 176 -16.71 17.32 -15.49
CA LEU A 176 -15.97 17.84 -14.32
C LEU A 176 -15.93 16.84 -13.17
N ILE A 177 -17.05 16.17 -12.89
CA ILE A 177 -17.13 15.12 -11.85
C ILE A 177 -16.23 13.94 -12.20
N ILE A 178 -16.27 13.47 -13.46
CA ILE A 178 -15.43 12.38 -13.96
C ILE A 178 -13.95 12.73 -13.76
N ASN A 179 -13.49 13.86 -14.29
CA ASN A 179 -12.09 14.26 -14.19
C ASN A 179 -11.61 14.36 -12.73
N GLN A 180 -12.42 14.96 -11.86
CA GLN A 180 -12.03 15.14 -10.46
C GLN A 180 -11.95 13.80 -9.71
N LEU A 181 -12.88 12.89 -9.98
CA LEU A 181 -12.87 11.55 -9.38
C LEU A 181 -11.72 10.71 -9.94
N GLU A 182 -11.46 10.75 -11.25
CA GLU A 182 -10.31 10.08 -11.86
C GLU A 182 -8.98 10.53 -11.24
N ILE A 183 -8.78 11.84 -11.06
CA ILE A 183 -7.56 12.37 -10.43
C ILE A 183 -7.42 11.89 -8.98
N ASN A 184 -8.49 11.99 -8.18
CA ASN A 184 -8.42 11.68 -6.76
C ASN A 184 -8.27 10.17 -6.51
N LEU A 185 -9.00 9.35 -7.26
CA LEU A 185 -8.93 7.89 -7.15
C LEU A 185 -7.67 7.34 -7.79
N GLY A 186 -7.19 7.94 -8.88
CA GLY A 186 -5.89 7.59 -9.45
C GLY A 186 -4.76 7.75 -8.42
N LYS A 187 -4.77 8.84 -7.64
CA LYS A 187 -3.82 9.03 -6.53
C LYS A 187 -3.94 7.95 -5.46
N LEU A 188 -5.16 7.59 -5.06
CA LEU A 188 -5.39 6.54 -4.06
C LEU A 188 -4.94 5.17 -4.56
N PHE A 189 -5.22 4.85 -5.82
CA PHE A 189 -4.76 3.64 -6.48
C PHE A 189 -3.23 3.55 -6.49
N HIS A 190 -2.55 4.60 -6.96
CA HIS A 190 -1.09 4.64 -7.00
C HIS A 190 -0.46 4.56 -5.61
N LEU A 191 -1.07 5.18 -4.59
CA LEU A 191 -0.60 5.06 -3.21
C LEU A 191 -0.70 3.60 -2.71
N ASN A 192 -1.81 2.92 -3.00
CA ASN A 192 -2.00 1.52 -2.60
C ASN A 192 -0.99 0.60 -3.32
N GLU A 193 -0.78 0.80 -4.62
CA GLU A 193 0.23 0.05 -5.39
C GLU A 193 1.65 0.32 -4.88
N LEU A 194 1.99 1.56 -4.55
CA LEU A 194 3.29 1.91 -3.97
C LEU A 194 3.51 1.21 -2.62
N LEU A 195 2.48 1.13 -1.78
CA LEU A 195 2.55 0.41 -0.50
C LEU A 195 2.74 -1.10 -0.69
N LYS A 196 2.07 -1.71 -1.69
CA LYS A 196 2.27 -3.12 -2.04
C LYS A 196 3.71 -3.38 -2.50
N LEU A 197 4.20 -2.59 -3.46
CA LEU A 197 5.58 -2.69 -3.95
C LEU A 197 6.61 -2.48 -2.83
N SER A 198 6.33 -1.56 -1.90
CA SER A 198 7.20 -1.32 -0.74
C SER A 198 7.24 -2.53 0.19
N ASN A 199 6.10 -3.18 0.43
CA ASN A 199 6.03 -4.43 1.20
C ASN A 199 6.83 -5.56 0.53
N GLU A 200 6.65 -5.75 -0.78
CA GLU A 200 7.36 -6.77 -1.57
C GLU A 200 8.88 -6.56 -1.56
N LEU A 201 9.32 -5.30 -1.68
CA LEU A 201 10.73 -4.93 -1.62
C LEU A 201 11.34 -5.27 -0.25
N VAL A 202 10.67 -4.88 0.85
CA VAL A 202 11.16 -5.14 2.21
C VAL A 202 11.17 -6.64 2.50
N GLN A 203 10.17 -7.38 2.04
CA GLN A 203 10.14 -8.83 2.13
C GLN A 203 11.32 -9.45 1.37
N THR A 204 11.58 -9.00 0.13
CA THR A 204 12.72 -9.47 -0.65
C THR A 204 14.05 -9.19 0.07
N MET A 205 14.21 -7.99 0.64
CA MET A 205 15.40 -7.64 1.42
C MET A 205 15.58 -8.58 2.63
N SER A 206 14.50 -8.90 3.35
CA SER A 206 14.56 -9.84 4.48
C SER A 206 14.90 -11.29 4.10
N MET A 207 14.75 -11.68 2.83
CA MET A 207 15.09 -13.03 2.35
C MET A 207 16.54 -13.15 1.84
N VAL A 208 17.23 -12.03 1.59
CA VAL A 208 18.61 -11.99 1.09
C VAL A 208 19.65 -11.97 2.23
N SER A 209 19.19 -11.76 3.48
CA SER A 209 19.94 -11.98 4.71
C SER A 209 19.96 -13.45 5.12
#